data_AF-A0A8B8BR03-F1
#
_entry.id   AF-A0A8B8BR03-F1
#
_cell.length_a   1.000
_cell.length_b   1.000
_cell.length_c   1.000
_cell.angle_alpha   90.00
_cell.angle_beta   90.00
_cell.angle_gamma   90.00
#
_symmetry.space_group_name_H-M   'P 1'
#
loop_
_entity.id
_entity.type
_entity.pdbx_description
1 polymer ?
#
loop_
_entity_poly.entity_id
_entity_poly.type
_entity_poly.pdbx_seq_one_letter_code
_entity_poly.pdbx_strand_id
1 'polypeptide(L)'
;MPVTCIVRCDGGRYGPSCSECQECSSCDIVTGACDCNANCKDNVCHNTTGKCLHGCNAGYWGLSCKNKCPENCDRTNCTGETGICSRCISGYWGGICSDICPRYCTGNSCDQINGHCTDSCISGRHGLTCNETCSSRCLGSLCEPKTGNCSTGCIDNWKGTRCDVPFIQNPDSNDTTFIYIAIAIICVLIIAVATGLFLRHRFKPLESQGKQEMTELPTVSDFQPPAGNPETVHDTTLYQELRHSTYASLYE
;
A
#
# COMPACT_ATOMS: atom_id res chain seq x y z
N MET A 1 19.49 -76.12 44.14
CA MET A 1 18.92 -75.03 43.32
C MET A 1 19.87 -74.84 42.14
N PRO A 2 19.43 -74.94 40.88
CA PRO A 2 20.35 -74.79 39.76
C PRO A 2 20.77 -73.33 39.65
N VAL A 3 22.08 -73.11 39.54
CA VAL A 3 22.67 -71.80 39.33
C VAL A 3 22.55 -71.49 37.84
N THR A 4 21.69 -70.56 37.45
CA THR A 4 21.61 -70.09 36.07
C THR A 4 22.71 -69.05 35.84
N CYS A 5 23.64 -69.33 34.93
CA CYS A 5 24.60 -68.32 34.46
C CYS A 5 23.84 -67.26 33.68
N ILE A 6 23.78 -66.03 34.21
CA ILE A 6 23.35 -64.88 33.44
C ILE A 6 24.51 -64.53 32.51
N VAL A 7 24.33 -64.78 31.21
CA VAL A 7 25.25 -64.31 30.18
C VAL A 7 25.25 -62.78 30.25
N ARG A 8 26.42 -62.18 30.50
CA ARG A 8 26.57 -60.73 30.46
C ARG A 8 26.85 -60.32 29.02
N CYS A 9 25.94 -59.58 28.43
CA CYS A 9 26.12 -58.95 27.13
C CYS A 9 26.50 -57.47 27.32
N ASP A 10 27.12 -56.88 26.30
CA ASP A 10 27.27 -55.43 26.21
C ASP A 10 25.89 -54.75 26.11
N GLY A 11 25.82 -53.45 26.43
CA GLY A 11 24.57 -52.68 26.36
C GLY A 11 23.93 -52.73 24.97
N GLY A 12 22.61 -52.87 24.92
CA GLY A 12 21.86 -53.01 23.66
C GLY A 12 21.77 -54.45 23.12
N ARG A 13 22.09 -55.47 23.93
CA ARG A 13 21.97 -56.89 23.58
C ARG A 13 21.29 -57.71 24.67
N TYR A 14 20.62 -58.79 24.28
CA TYR A 14 19.85 -59.64 25.17
C TYR A 14 19.93 -61.14 24.81
N GLY A 15 19.50 -61.97 25.76
CA GLY A 15 19.36 -63.41 25.59
C GLY A 15 20.69 -64.17 25.64
N PRO A 16 20.65 -65.50 25.56
CA PRO A 16 21.82 -66.37 25.70
C PRO A 16 22.85 -66.21 24.56
N SER A 17 22.42 -65.66 23.42
CA SER A 17 23.27 -65.42 22.23
C SER A 17 23.69 -63.95 22.07
N CYS A 18 23.36 -63.07 23.02
CA CYS A 18 23.60 -61.62 22.94
C CYS A 18 23.11 -61.00 21.62
N SER A 19 21.86 -61.32 21.26
CA SER A 19 21.16 -60.73 20.11
C SER A 19 20.95 -59.24 20.33
N GLU A 20 21.04 -58.43 19.28
CA GLU A 20 20.84 -56.98 19.35
C GLU A 20 19.37 -56.63 19.63
N CYS A 21 19.14 -55.60 20.45
CA CYS A 21 17.82 -55.00 20.61
C CYS A 21 17.38 -54.43 19.25
N GLN A 22 16.15 -54.72 18.80
CA GLN A 22 15.75 -54.36 17.43
C GLN A 22 15.62 -52.85 17.19
N GLU A 23 14.66 -52.19 17.84
CA GLU A 23 14.28 -50.80 17.54
C GLU A 23 14.54 -49.84 18.71
N CYS A 24 15.24 -50.31 19.74
CA CYS A 24 15.54 -49.54 20.95
C CYS A 24 17.00 -49.68 21.35
N SER A 25 17.52 -48.63 21.98
CA SER A 25 18.93 -48.53 22.37
C SER A 25 19.25 -49.31 23.65
N SER A 26 18.23 -49.73 24.40
CA SER A 26 18.33 -50.51 25.64
C SER A 26 17.11 -51.41 25.76
N CYS A 27 17.32 -52.66 26.16
CA CYS A 27 16.28 -53.65 26.37
C CYS A 27 16.67 -54.61 27.50
N ASP A 28 15.68 -55.23 28.11
CA ASP A 28 15.84 -56.22 29.16
C ASP A 28 16.73 -57.38 28.70
N ILE A 29 17.76 -57.68 29.49
CA ILE A 29 18.82 -58.64 29.13
C ILE A 29 18.31 -60.07 28.94
N VAL A 30 17.15 -60.42 29.49
CA VAL A 30 16.59 -61.78 29.41
C VAL A 30 15.58 -61.88 28.28
N THR A 31 14.61 -60.96 28.23
CA THR A 31 13.45 -61.02 27.34
C THR A 31 13.64 -60.26 26.03
N GLY A 32 14.57 -59.31 25.98
CA GLY A 32 14.75 -58.40 24.85
C GLY A 32 13.69 -57.32 24.74
N ALA A 33 12.83 -57.17 25.75
CA ALA A 33 11.82 -56.12 25.79
C ALA A 33 12.49 -54.75 25.99
N CYS A 34 12.18 -53.78 25.14
CA CYS A 34 12.70 -52.42 25.20
C CYS A 34 12.44 -51.76 26.55
N ASP A 35 13.47 -51.08 27.07
CA ASP A 35 13.35 -50.23 28.23
C ASP A 35 12.58 -48.96 27.84
N CYS A 36 11.45 -48.72 28.50
CA CYS A 36 10.64 -47.53 28.22
C CYS A 36 11.40 -46.25 28.62
N ASN A 37 11.27 -45.23 27.77
CA ASN A 37 11.73 -43.90 28.15
C ASN A 37 10.93 -43.39 29.35
N ALA A 38 11.59 -42.80 30.35
CA ALA A 38 10.93 -42.25 31.54
C ALA A 38 9.91 -41.13 31.23
N ASN A 39 9.97 -40.55 30.03
CA ASN A 39 9.03 -39.56 29.54
C ASN A 39 7.83 -40.17 28.81
N CYS A 40 7.73 -41.49 28.69
CA CYS A 40 6.49 -42.14 28.30
C CYS A 40 5.45 -41.93 29.41
N LYS A 41 4.23 -41.57 29.03
CA LYS A 41 3.13 -41.47 29.99
C LYS A 41 2.87 -42.83 30.63
N ASP A 42 2.75 -42.84 31.96
CA ASP A 42 2.58 -44.02 32.80
C ASP A 42 3.71 -45.07 32.69
N ASN A 43 4.86 -44.69 32.09
CA ASN A 43 5.97 -45.59 31.75
C ASN A 43 5.56 -46.80 30.90
N VAL A 44 4.52 -46.66 30.05
CA VAL A 44 4.03 -47.73 29.18
C VAL A 44 4.49 -47.51 27.74
N CYS A 45 5.24 -48.47 27.21
CA CYS A 45 5.71 -48.49 25.83
C CYS A 45 5.57 -49.87 25.19
N HIS A 46 5.66 -49.90 23.87
CA HIS A 46 5.70 -51.14 23.11
C HIS A 46 7.02 -51.87 23.37
N ASN A 47 6.93 -53.15 23.72
CA ASN A 47 8.07 -53.96 24.14
C ASN A 47 9.11 -54.22 23.03
N THR A 48 8.78 -54.11 21.75
CA THR A 48 9.77 -54.29 20.66
C THR A 48 10.23 -52.98 20.02
N THR A 49 9.39 -51.94 20.02
CA THR A 49 9.65 -50.69 19.29
C THR A 49 10.02 -49.54 20.21
N GLY A 50 9.80 -49.68 21.53
CA GLY A 50 10.01 -48.61 22.49
C GLY A 50 9.10 -47.39 22.28
N LYS A 51 8.05 -47.51 21.45
CA LYS A 51 7.07 -46.44 21.23
C LYS A 51 6.16 -46.30 22.44
N CYS A 52 6.00 -45.10 22.97
CA CYS A 52 5.11 -44.83 24.10
C CYS A 52 3.65 -44.98 23.64
N LEU A 53 2.89 -45.87 24.30
CA LEU A 53 1.52 -46.21 23.88
C LEU A 53 0.49 -45.17 24.31
N HIS A 54 0.77 -44.43 25.39
CA HIS A 54 -0.10 -43.40 25.96
C HIS A 54 0.39 -41.97 25.68
N GLY A 55 1.33 -41.82 24.74
CA GLY A 55 1.99 -40.55 24.43
C GLY A 55 3.05 -40.15 25.46
N CYS A 56 3.41 -38.87 25.44
CA CYS A 56 4.50 -38.31 26.24
C CYS A 56 4.02 -37.56 27.48
N ASN A 57 4.87 -37.53 28.49
CA ASN A 57 4.79 -36.55 29.58
C ASN A 57 4.92 -35.12 29.03
N ALA A 58 4.31 -34.16 29.72
CA ALA A 58 4.35 -32.76 29.31
C ALA A 58 5.80 -32.27 29.16
N GLY A 59 6.06 -31.50 28.10
CA GLY A 59 7.41 -31.01 27.79
C GLY A 59 8.25 -31.96 26.93
N TYR A 60 7.71 -33.11 26.50
CA TYR A 60 8.39 -34.07 25.63
C TYR A 60 7.54 -34.48 24.43
N TRP A 61 8.21 -34.89 23.36
CA TRP A 61 7.58 -35.33 22.12
C TRP A 61 8.36 -36.41 21.37
N GLY A 62 7.72 -36.94 20.34
CA GLY A 62 8.22 -38.01 19.49
C GLY A 62 7.70 -39.39 19.94
N LEU A 63 7.85 -40.39 19.07
CA LEU A 63 7.27 -41.72 19.29
C LEU A 63 7.76 -42.40 20.58
N SER A 64 8.99 -42.10 21.02
CA SER A 64 9.58 -42.61 22.28
C SER A 64 9.84 -41.50 23.31
N CYS A 65 9.27 -40.31 23.12
CA CYS A 65 9.38 -39.18 24.06
C CYS A 65 10.83 -38.79 24.43
N LYS A 66 11.76 -38.96 23.50
CA LYS A 66 13.19 -38.63 23.68
C LYS A 66 13.45 -37.13 23.50
N ASN A 67 12.59 -36.43 22.77
CA ASN A 67 12.81 -35.04 22.42
C ASN A 67 12.11 -34.12 23.42
N LYS A 68 12.78 -33.06 23.85
CA LYS A 68 12.17 -32.00 24.66
C LYS A 68 11.38 -31.04 23.74
N CYS A 69 10.29 -30.48 24.25
CA CYS A 69 9.59 -29.41 23.55
C CYS A 69 10.53 -28.20 23.32
N PRO A 70 10.38 -27.49 22.19
CA PRO A 70 11.11 -26.26 21.94
C PRO A 70 10.98 -25.24 23.09
N GLU A 71 12.07 -24.52 23.38
CA GLU A 71 12.13 -23.61 24.54
C GLU A 71 11.12 -22.46 24.45
N ASN A 72 10.87 -21.97 23.23
CA ASN A 72 9.98 -20.83 22.98
C ASN A 72 8.51 -21.23 22.79
N CYS A 73 8.15 -22.50 22.99
CA CYS A 73 6.75 -22.86 23.15
C CYS A 73 6.19 -22.25 24.44
N ASP A 74 5.02 -21.64 24.38
CA ASP A 74 4.32 -21.14 25.56
C ASP A 74 4.11 -22.27 26.58
N ARG A 75 4.55 -22.03 27.83
CA ARG A 75 4.55 -23.00 28.93
C ARG A 75 5.17 -24.35 28.57
N THR A 76 6.13 -24.40 27.64
CA THR A 76 6.77 -25.64 27.15
C THR A 76 5.77 -26.67 26.58
N ASN A 77 4.62 -26.20 26.07
CA ASN A 77 3.58 -27.08 25.55
C ASN A 77 3.75 -27.29 24.04
N CYS A 78 4.04 -28.53 23.65
CA CYS A 78 4.10 -28.95 22.27
C CYS A 78 3.31 -30.24 22.05
N THR A 79 2.96 -30.52 20.79
CA THR A 79 2.30 -31.77 20.40
C THR A 79 3.21 -32.95 20.71
N GLY A 80 2.71 -33.94 21.44
CA GLY A 80 3.49 -35.11 21.85
C GLY A 80 4.02 -35.96 20.69
N GLU A 81 3.45 -35.85 19.50
CA GLU A 81 3.91 -36.59 18.32
C GLU A 81 4.92 -35.81 17.48
N THR A 82 4.66 -34.52 17.22
CA THR A 82 5.41 -33.73 16.23
C THR A 82 6.28 -32.62 16.83
N GLY A 83 6.14 -32.31 18.12
CA GLY A 83 6.91 -31.25 18.76
C GLY A 83 6.50 -29.83 18.37
N ILE A 84 5.38 -29.69 17.67
CA ILE A 84 4.84 -28.39 17.22
C ILE A 84 4.22 -27.67 18.41
N CYS A 85 4.59 -26.41 18.61
CA CYS A 85 4.03 -25.59 19.67
C CYS A 85 2.58 -25.21 19.34
N SER A 86 1.70 -25.27 20.34
CA SER A 86 0.34 -24.72 20.20
C SER A 86 0.37 -23.19 20.12
N ARG A 87 1.28 -22.56 20.86
CA ARG A 87 1.56 -21.12 20.83
C ARG A 87 3.02 -20.82 21.12
N CYS A 88 3.55 -19.76 20.51
CA CYS A 88 4.87 -19.23 20.84
C CYS A 88 4.78 -18.19 21.97
N ILE A 89 5.83 -18.08 22.77
CA ILE A 89 6.01 -16.90 23.62
C ILE A 89 6.13 -15.64 22.74
N SER A 90 5.71 -14.49 23.27
CA SER A 90 5.75 -13.22 22.53
C SER A 90 7.14 -12.92 21.97
N GLY A 91 7.20 -12.50 20.70
CA GLY A 91 8.45 -12.25 19.99
C GLY A 91 8.96 -13.44 19.15
N TYR A 92 8.28 -14.59 19.16
CA TYR A 92 8.64 -15.75 18.35
C TYR A 92 7.47 -16.26 17.51
N TRP A 93 7.78 -16.93 16.41
CA TRP A 93 6.81 -17.54 15.49
C TRP A 93 7.38 -18.81 14.84
N GLY A 94 6.54 -19.45 14.03
CA GLY A 94 6.84 -20.73 13.37
C GLY A 94 6.32 -21.93 14.16
N GLY A 95 6.28 -23.10 13.52
CA GLY A 95 5.72 -24.32 14.11
C GLY A 95 6.44 -24.80 15.38
N ILE A 96 7.73 -24.45 15.54
CA ILE A 96 8.54 -24.79 16.72
C ILE A 96 9.05 -23.54 17.46
N CYS A 97 8.53 -22.36 17.12
CA CYS A 97 8.91 -21.09 17.75
C CYS A 97 10.42 -20.76 17.69
N SER A 98 11.08 -21.16 16.60
CA SER A 98 12.51 -20.86 16.38
C SER A 98 12.73 -19.48 15.78
N ASP A 99 11.73 -18.95 15.08
CA ASP A 99 11.86 -17.70 14.33
C ASP A 99 11.48 -16.52 15.20
N ILE A 100 12.17 -15.40 15.04
CA ILE A 100 11.97 -14.18 15.82
C ILE A 100 11.05 -13.25 15.04
N CYS A 101 10.11 -12.61 15.73
CA CYS A 101 9.26 -11.58 15.14
C CYS A 101 10.10 -10.45 14.54
N PRO A 102 9.66 -9.84 13.42
CA PRO A 102 10.35 -8.69 12.86
C PRO A 102 10.52 -7.57 13.91
N ARG A 103 11.74 -7.03 14.01
CA ARG A 103 12.15 -6.07 15.04
C ARG A 103 11.26 -4.80 15.10
N TYR A 104 10.60 -4.49 14.00
CA TYR A 104 9.87 -3.24 13.83
C TYR A 104 8.35 -3.41 13.92
N CYS A 105 7.89 -4.61 14.26
CA CYS A 105 6.52 -4.78 14.72
C CYS A 105 6.33 -4.04 16.05
N THR A 106 5.23 -3.32 16.19
CA THR A 106 4.85 -2.73 17.48
C THR A 106 4.71 -3.83 18.53
N GLY A 107 5.34 -3.63 19.70
CA GLY A 107 5.30 -4.60 20.81
C GLY A 107 5.99 -5.94 20.52
N ASN A 108 6.82 -6.07 19.47
CA ASN A 108 7.39 -7.33 19.00
C ASN A 108 6.32 -8.43 18.78
N SER A 109 5.11 -8.02 18.39
CA SER A 109 3.97 -8.91 18.17
C SER A 109 3.86 -9.28 16.70
N CYS A 110 3.85 -10.58 16.42
CA CYS A 110 3.68 -11.10 15.07
C CYS A 110 2.83 -12.37 15.06
N ASP A 111 2.29 -12.69 13.89
CA ASP A 111 1.48 -13.87 13.67
C ASP A 111 2.33 -15.13 13.83
N GLN A 112 1.79 -16.10 14.56
CA GLN A 112 2.52 -17.32 14.91
C GLN A 112 2.88 -18.19 13.70
N ILE A 113 2.15 -18.08 12.59
CA ILE A 113 2.32 -18.97 11.44
C ILE A 113 3.22 -18.32 10.39
N ASN A 114 2.99 -17.05 10.06
CA ASN A 114 3.69 -16.38 8.97
C ASN A 114 4.66 -15.26 9.42
N GLY A 115 4.69 -14.93 10.71
CA GLY A 115 5.60 -13.92 11.25
C GLY A 115 5.28 -12.48 10.87
N HIS A 116 4.12 -12.21 10.25
CA HIS A 116 3.69 -10.85 9.92
C HIS A 116 3.27 -10.10 11.18
N CYS A 117 3.56 -8.81 11.24
CA CYS A 117 3.16 -7.99 12.37
C CYS A 117 1.63 -7.94 12.49
N THR A 118 1.09 -8.28 13.66
CA THR A 118 -0.35 -8.38 13.90
C THR A 118 -1.00 -7.03 14.18
N ASP A 119 -0.29 -6.16 14.90
CA ASP A 119 -0.79 -4.85 15.28
C ASP A 119 -0.50 -3.80 14.20
N SER A 120 0.74 -3.29 14.18
CA SER A 120 1.20 -2.26 13.27
C SER A 120 2.74 -2.20 13.25
N CYS A 121 3.29 -1.30 12.43
CA CYS A 121 4.71 -0.97 12.43
C CYS A 121 5.01 0.19 13.37
N ILE A 122 6.24 0.22 13.88
CA ILE A 122 6.76 1.46 14.48
C ILE A 122 6.76 2.60 13.45
N SER A 123 6.65 3.83 13.93
CA SER A 123 6.59 5.02 13.08
C SER A 123 7.75 5.08 12.07
N GLY A 124 7.44 5.45 10.83
CA GLY A 124 8.42 5.53 9.74
C GLY A 124 8.71 4.21 9.05
N ARG A 125 7.99 3.12 9.37
CA ARG A 125 8.12 1.83 8.71
C ARG A 125 6.78 1.30 8.22
N HIS A 126 6.85 0.38 7.26
CA HIS A 126 5.67 -0.25 6.72
C HIS A 126 5.92 -1.65 6.14
N GLY A 127 4.85 -2.29 5.67
CA GLY A 127 4.85 -3.63 5.08
C GLY A 127 4.46 -4.70 6.11
N LEU A 128 4.24 -5.93 5.63
CA LEU A 128 3.75 -7.04 6.47
C LEU A 128 4.71 -7.41 7.61
N THR A 129 6.00 -7.15 7.43
CA THR A 129 7.06 -7.40 8.41
C THR A 129 7.73 -6.12 8.90
N CYS A 130 7.21 -4.94 8.54
CA CYS A 130 7.73 -3.64 8.95
C CYS A 130 9.22 -3.40 8.62
N ASN A 131 9.80 -4.15 7.69
CA ASN A 131 11.20 -4.00 7.30
C ASN A 131 11.42 -2.86 6.30
N GLU A 132 10.36 -2.41 5.62
CA GLU A 132 10.42 -1.30 4.68
C GLU A 132 10.33 0.03 5.43
N THR A 133 11.13 1.00 5.01
CA THR A 133 11.10 2.36 5.54
C THR A 133 10.19 3.23 4.70
N CYS A 134 9.41 4.09 5.35
CA CYS A 134 8.67 5.14 4.67
C CYS A 134 9.60 5.99 3.80
N SER A 135 9.08 6.50 2.68
CA SER A 135 9.83 7.46 1.86
C SER A 135 10.21 8.67 2.71
N SER A 136 11.47 9.10 2.62
CA SER A 136 11.93 10.34 3.24
C SER A 136 11.29 11.59 2.61
N ARG A 137 10.55 11.41 1.51
CA ARG A 137 9.77 12.45 0.82
C ARG A 137 8.31 12.51 1.29
N CYS A 138 7.85 11.56 2.11
CA CYS A 138 6.61 11.75 2.85
C CYS A 138 6.80 12.90 3.86
N LEU A 139 5.75 13.68 4.12
CA LEU A 139 5.79 14.69 5.17
C LEU A 139 6.10 14.02 6.53
N GLY A 140 7.15 14.49 7.22
CA GLY A 140 7.63 13.90 8.47
C GLY A 140 8.23 12.49 8.33
N SER A 141 8.47 11.99 7.10
CA SER A 141 8.88 10.59 6.86
C SER A 141 7.91 9.57 7.45
N LEU A 142 6.62 9.93 7.52
CA LEU A 142 5.55 9.08 8.01
C LEU A 142 4.71 8.54 6.86
N CYS A 143 4.29 7.29 6.99
CA CYS A 143 3.46 6.62 6.00
C CYS A 143 2.54 5.59 6.68
N GLU A 144 1.51 5.18 5.94
CA GLU A 144 0.58 4.13 6.34
C GLU A 144 1.33 2.81 6.61
N PRO A 145 1.27 2.24 7.82
CA PRO A 145 2.10 1.09 8.22
C PRO A 145 1.93 -0.18 7.36
N LYS A 146 0.80 -0.36 6.68
CA LYS A 146 0.60 -1.55 5.84
C LYS A 146 1.03 -1.33 4.38
N THR A 147 0.77 -0.15 3.83
CA THR A 147 0.90 0.11 2.39
C THR A 147 2.11 0.96 2.03
N GLY A 148 2.66 1.72 2.98
CA GLY A 148 3.75 2.66 2.74
C GLY A 148 3.31 3.98 2.10
N ASN A 149 2.00 4.25 2.04
CA ASN A 149 1.46 5.47 1.45
C ASN A 149 1.62 6.68 2.37
N CYS A 150 2.04 7.82 1.83
CA CYS A 150 2.19 9.08 2.55
C CYS A 150 0.81 9.74 2.72
N SER A 151 0.07 9.41 3.78
CA SER A 151 -1.30 9.91 4.02
C SER A 151 -1.36 11.42 4.31
N THR A 152 -0.29 11.99 4.83
CA THR A 152 -0.17 13.44 5.10
C THR A 152 0.35 14.24 3.89
N GLY A 153 0.64 13.56 2.78
CA GLY A 153 1.18 14.17 1.56
C GLY A 153 2.71 14.15 1.46
N CYS A 154 3.20 14.82 0.42
CA CYS A 154 4.61 14.86 0.04
C CYS A 154 5.28 16.17 0.44
N ILE A 155 6.59 16.13 0.62
CA ILE A 155 7.41 17.35 0.64
C ILE A 155 7.41 18.03 -0.73
N ASP A 156 7.79 19.30 -0.77
CA ASP A 156 7.81 20.11 -1.99
C ASP A 156 8.50 19.41 -3.16
N ASN A 157 7.90 19.55 -4.34
CA ASN A 157 8.36 18.98 -5.61
C ASN A 157 8.30 17.44 -5.70
N TRP A 158 7.50 16.78 -4.87
CA TRP A 158 7.21 15.34 -4.99
C TRP A 158 5.70 15.09 -5.03
N LYS A 159 5.29 14.05 -5.74
CA LYS A 159 3.89 13.60 -5.86
C LYS A 159 3.81 12.08 -5.92
N GLY A 160 2.58 11.56 -5.99
CA GLY A 160 2.27 10.14 -5.96
C GLY A 160 1.92 9.67 -4.54
N THR A 161 1.34 8.48 -4.42
CA THR A 161 0.89 7.95 -3.11
C THR A 161 2.06 7.66 -2.17
N ARG A 162 3.26 7.43 -2.71
CA ARG A 162 4.49 7.15 -1.94
C ARG A 162 5.57 8.22 -2.12
N CYS A 163 5.21 9.37 -2.71
CA CYS A 163 6.10 10.50 -2.95
C CYS A 163 7.40 10.11 -3.68
N ASP A 164 7.27 9.23 -4.67
CA ASP A 164 8.33 8.64 -5.48
C ASP A 164 8.43 9.28 -6.88
N VAL A 165 7.48 10.16 -7.22
CA VAL A 165 7.46 10.86 -8.50
C VAL A 165 7.84 12.32 -8.28
N PRO A 166 8.90 12.84 -8.92
CA PRO A 166 9.21 14.26 -8.88
C PRO A 166 8.08 15.06 -9.55
N PHE A 167 7.64 16.12 -8.90
CA PHE A 167 6.82 17.16 -9.50
C PHE A 167 7.76 18.12 -10.22
N ILE A 168 8.14 17.77 -11.44
CA ILE A 168 8.75 18.73 -12.36
C ILE A 168 7.63 19.72 -12.67
N GLN A 169 7.74 20.94 -12.15
CA GLN A 169 7.00 22.06 -12.69
C GLN A 169 7.50 22.20 -14.13
N ASN A 170 6.85 21.55 -15.08
CA ASN A 170 6.90 22.07 -16.43
C ASN A 170 6.26 23.45 -16.32
N PRO A 171 6.97 24.54 -16.67
CA PRO A 171 6.39 25.89 -16.70
C PRO A 171 5.32 26.05 -17.81
N ASP A 172 4.68 24.97 -18.25
CA ASP A 172 3.87 24.91 -19.47
C ASP A 172 2.37 25.10 -19.22
N SER A 173 1.99 26.00 -18.32
CA SER A 173 0.59 26.42 -18.28
C SER A 173 0.32 27.86 -17.91
N ASN A 174 1.31 28.77 -17.89
CA ASN A 174 1.00 30.20 -17.74
C ASN A 174 2.08 31.20 -18.20
N ASP A 175 2.87 30.91 -19.24
CA ASP A 175 3.78 31.92 -19.82
C ASP A 175 3.38 32.41 -21.23
N THR A 176 2.49 31.70 -21.92
CA THR A 176 1.98 32.15 -23.23
C THR A 176 0.97 33.29 -23.09
N THR A 177 0.16 33.30 -22.03
CA THR A 177 -0.84 34.35 -21.77
C THR A 177 -0.19 35.72 -21.56
N PHE A 178 0.93 35.80 -20.83
CA PHE A 178 1.66 37.06 -20.64
C PHE A 178 2.28 37.56 -21.94
N ILE A 179 2.81 36.66 -22.76
CA ILE A 179 3.33 37.00 -24.10
C ILE A 179 2.21 37.56 -24.99
N TYR A 180 1.02 36.95 -25.00
CA TYR A 180 -0.12 37.44 -25.80
C TYR A 180 -0.65 38.80 -25.30
N ILE A 181 -0.72 39.03 -23.99
CA ILE A 181 -1.12 40.33 -23.43
C ILE A 181 -0.10 41.42 -23.81
N ALA A 182 1.20 41.11 -23.72
CA ALA A 182 2.25 42.04 -24.10
C ALA A 182 2.19 42.41 -25.60
N ILE A 183 2.00 41.42 -26.49
CA ILE A 183 1.84 41.65 -27.93
C ILE A 183 0.61 42.53 -28.22
N ALA A 184 -0.52 42.27 -27.57
CA ALA A 184 -1.73 43.06 -27.75
C ALA A 184 -1.53 44.53 -27.36
N ILE A 185 -0.86 44.81 -26.24
CA ILE A 185 -0.54 46.17 -25.80
C ILE A 185 0.38 46.88 -26.81
N ILE A 186 1.43 46.20 -27.28
CA ILE A 186 2.36 46.75 -28.27
C ILE A 186 1.62 47.10 -29.57
N CYS A 187 0.74 46.23 -30.05
CA CYS A 187 -0.08 46.50 -31.23
C CYS A 187 -0.98 47.73 -31.07
N VAL A 188 -1.64 47.89 -29.92
CA VAL A 188 -2.48 49.07 -29.64
C VAL A 188 -1.65 50.35 -29.64
N LEU A 189 -0.46 50.33 -29.04
CA LEU A 189 0.45 51.48 -29.05
C LEU A 189 0.92 51.84 -30.46
N ILE A 190 1.27 50.83 -31.29
CA ILE A 190 1.64 51.05 -32.69
C ILE A 190 0.48 51.65 -33.48
N ILE A 191 -0.74 51.14 -33.31
CA ILE A 191 -1.94 51.68 -33.97
C ILE A 191 -2.20 53.12 -33.52
N ALA A 192 -2.07 53.43 -32.23
CA ALA A 192 -2.22 54.78 -31.70
C ALA A 192 -1.18 55.75 -32.27
N VAL A 193 0.08 55.32 -32.40
CA VAL A 193 1.13 56.13 -33.01
C VAL A 193 0.89 56.33 -34.51
N ALA A 194 0.53 55.26 -35.23
CA ALA A 194 0.26 55.32 -36.68
C ALA A 194 -0.95 56.22 -36.99
N THR A 195 -2.04 56.11 -36.21
CA THR A 195 -3.20 57.00 -36.32
C THR A 195 -2.85 58.43 -35.96
N GLY A 196 -2.06 58.67 -34.91
CA GLY A 196 -1.56 60.00 -34.55
C GLY A 196 -0.69 60.64 -35.64
N LEU A 197 0.23 59.88 -36.25
CA LEU A 197 1.05 60.32 -37.38
C LEU A 197 0.20 60.58 -38.63
N PHE A 198 -0.75 59.69 -38.94
CA PHE A 198 -1.68 59.88 -40.06
C PHE A 198 -2.53 61.13 -39.90
N LEU A 199 -3.07 61.35 -38.69
CA LEU A 199 -3.79 62.57 -38.33
C LEU A 199 -2.86 63.78 -38.45
N ARG A 200 -1.62 63.73 -37.98
CA ARG A 200 -0.64 64.82 -38.13
C ARG A 200 -0.26 65.10 -39.60
N HIS A 201 -0.25 64.09 -40.45
CA HIS A 201 0.02 64.24 -41.90
C HIS A 201 -1.17 64.81 -42.66
N ARG A 202 -2.40 64.49 -42.23
CA ARG A 202 -3.65 65.03 -42.79
C ARG A 202 -3.98 66.42 -42.26
N PHE A 203 -3.70 66.67 -40.98
CA PHE A 203 -3.79 67.95 -40.30
C PHE A 203 -2.44 68.68 -40.34
N LYS A 204 -1.96 69.00 -41.54
CA LYS A 204 -1.03 70.13 -41.71
C LYS A 204 -1.84 71.44 -41.59
N PRO A 205 -1.30 72.50 -40.97
CA PRO A 205 -2.02 73.76 -40.84
C PRO A 205 -2.31 74.33 -42.24
N LEU A 206 -3.59 74.60 -42.52
CA LEU A 206 -4.04 75.29 -43.72
C LEU A 206 -3.80 76.78 -43.54
N GLU A 207 -2.77 77.31 -44.21
CA GLU A 207 -2.60 78.74 -44.41
C GLU A 207 -3.40 79.20 -45.65
N SER A 208 -4.04 80.36 -45.52
CA SER A 208 -5.14 80.91 -46.31
C SER A 208 -4.87 81.20 -47.79
N GLN A 209 -5.91 81.15 -48.64
CA GLN A 209 -6.45 82.32 -49.41
C GLN A 209 -7.55 81.90 -50.44
N GLY A 210 -8.71 82.58 -50.36
CA GLY A 210 -9.70 82.78 -51.44
C GLY A 210 -10.87 81.78 -51.50
N LYS A 211 -12.15 82.15 -51.62
CA LYS A 211 -12.80 83.43 -51.92
C LYS A 211 -14.34 83.27 -51.78
N GLN A 212 -14.99 84.29 -51.19
CA GLN A 212 -16.41 84.72 -51.26
C GLN A 212 -17.51 83.74 -50.74
N GLU A 213 -18.23 84.01 -49.65
CA GLU A 213 -19.10 85.15 -49.25
C GLU A 213 -20.60 84.91 -49.60
N MET A 214 -21.36 84.72 -48.51
CA MET A 214 -22.74 85.15 -48.22
C MET A 214 -23.90 84.56 -49.04
N THR A 215 -24.84 83.88 -48.37
CA THR A 215 -26.20 84.41 -48.05
C THR A 215 -27.07 83.29 -47.40
N GLU A 216 -27.85 83.68 -46.39
CA GLU A 216 -28.82 82.91 -45.60
C GLU A 216 -30.03 82.37 -46.39
N LEU A 217 -30.71 81.31 -45.91
CA LEU A 217 -32.05 81.34 -45.25
C LEU A 217 -32.54 79.90 -44.89
N PRO A 218 -33.49 79.71 -43.94
CA PRO A 218 -33.69 78.46 -43.18
C PRO A 218 -35.04 77.75 -43.46
N THR A 219 -35.43 76.87 -42.52
CA THR A 219 -36.74 76.19 -42.24
C THR A 219 -36.90 74.80 -42.88
N VAL A 220 -37.03 73.70 -42.11
CA VAL A 220 -38.08 73.20 -41.19
C VAL A 220 -39.26 72.55 -41.93
N SER A 221 -39.61 71.34 -41.46
CA SER A 221 -40.85 70.57 -41.69
C SER A 221 -41.00 69.90 -43.06
N ASP A 222 -41.12 68.56 -43.11
CA ASP A 222 -42.39 67.85 -42.90
C ASP A 222 -42.33 66.35 -43.28
N PHE A 223 -43.11 65.56 -42.53
CA PHE A 223 -43.90 64.39 -42.90
C PHE A 223 -43.31 63.04 -43.42
N GLN A 224 -43.47 62.03 -42.55
CA GLN A 224 -44.21 60.74 -42.69
C GLN A 224 -43.84 59.69 -43.78
N PRO A 225 -43.68 58.40 -43.40
CA PRO A 225 -43.52 57.28 -44.34
C PRO A 225 -44.87 56.64 -44.75
N PRO A 226 -44.93 55.92 -45.88
CA PRO A 226 -45.99 54.94 -46.10
C PRO A 226 -45.49 53.49 -46.26
N ALA A 227 -46.42 52.60 -45.94
CA ALA A 227 -46.37 51.16 -45.87
C ALA A 227 -46.32 50.46 -47.25
N GLY A 228 -45.96 49.16 -47.23
CA GLY A 228 -46.18 48.24 -48.33
C GLY A 228 -45.51 46.88 -48.11
N ASN A 229 -46.26 45.92 -47.57
CA ASN A 229 -46.14 44.47 -47.83
C ASN A 229 -47.00 44.14 -49.08
N PRO A 230 -47.17 42.88 -49.53
CA PRO A 230 -46.57 41.57 -49.19
C PRO A 230 -45.88 40.96 -50.44
N GLU A 231 -45.32 39.74 -50.53
CA GLU A 231 -45.93 38.42 -50.30
C GLU A 231 -44.88 37.32 -50.63
N THR A 232 -44.87 36.26 -49.80
CA THR A 232 -44.66 34.81 -50.09
C THR A 232 -43.41 34.31 -50.87
N VAL A 233 -42.78 33.20 -50.49
CA VAL A 233 -43.24 31.81 -50.69
C VAL A 233 -42.33 30.82 -49.92
N HIS A 234 -42.99 29.82 -49.31
CA HIS A 234 -42.63 28.44 -48.92
C HIS A 234 -41.18 28.00 -48.63
N ASP A 235 -40.93 26.97 -47.82
CA ASP A 235 -41.64 26.19 -46.79
C ASP A 235 -40.66 25.09 -46.35
N THR A 236 -40.91 24.54 -45.17
CA THR A 236 -40.66 23.15 -44.73
C THR A 236 -39.27 22.54 -44.98
N THR A 237 -38.53 22.09 -43.96
CA THR A 237 -38.94 21.11 -42.94
C THR A 237 -37.76 21.00 -41.94
N LEU A 238 -37.99 21.14 -40.63
CA LEU A 238 -38.37 20.06 -39.68
C LEU A 238 -37.26 19.00 -39.55
N TYR A 239 -36.73 18.64 -38.38
CA TYR A 239 -37.26 18.75 -37.02
C TYR A 239 -36.10 18.41 -36.05
N GLN A 240 -35.90 19.21 -34.99
CA GLN A 240 -36.15 18.84 -33.57
C GLN A 240 -34.98 18.17 -32.83
N GLU A 241 -34.75 18.36 -31.54
CA GLU A 241 -35.40 19.09 -30.43
C GLU A 241 -34.24 19.49 -29.47
N LEU A 242 -34.16 20.74 -29.02
CA LEU A 242 -34.47 21.23 -27.65
C LEU A 242 -33.58 20.70 -26.50
N ARG A 243 -32.78 21.57 -25.87
CA ARG A 243 -33.14 22.59 -24.85
C ARG A 243 -33.56 21.96 -23.51
N HIS A 244 -32.74 22.12 -22.47
CA HIS A 244 -32.84 23.26 -21.55
C HIS A 244 -31.88 23.09 -20.36
N SER A 245 -31.20 24.20 -20.06
CA SER A 245 -30.80 24.56 -18.71
C SER A 245 -32.05 24.96 -17.93
N THR A 246 -32.19 24.51 -16.68
CA THR A 246 -32.79 25.30 -15.60
C THR A 246 -32.51 24.68 -14.24
N TYR A 247 -32.31 25.58 -13.26
CA TYR A 247 -32.48 25.40 -11.81
C TYR A 247 -31.45 24.49 -11.10
N ALA A 248 -31.12 24.62 -9.82
CA ALA A 248 -31.19 25.65 -8.77
C ALA A 248 -30.51 25.00 -7.55
N SER A 249 -29.69 25.73 -6.79
CA SER A 249 -29.93 26.01 -5.36
C SER A 249 -30.75 24.95 -4.61
N LEU A 250 -30.12 24.25 -3.65
CA LEU A 250 -30.47 24.24 -2.22
C LEU A 250 -29.95 22.97 -1.50
N TYR A 251 -29.70 23.15 -0.19
CA TYR A 251 -29.50 22.14 0.87
C TYR A 251 -28.15 21.40 0.81
N GLU A 252 -27.48 21.05 1.90
CA GLU A 252 -27.60 21.18 3.36
C GLU A 252 -26.25 20.69 3.90
#